data_AF-A0A8S2EIH2-F1
#
_entry.id   AF-A0A8S2EIH2-F1
#
_cell.length_a   1.000
_cell.length_b   1.000
_cell.length_c   1.000
_cell.angle_alpha   90.00
_cell.angle_beta   90.00
_cell.angle_gamma   90.00
#
_symmetry.space_group_name_H-M   'P 1'
#
loop_
_entity.id
_entity.type
_entity.pdbx_description
1 polymer ?
#
loop_
_entity_poly.entity_id
_entity_poly.type
_entity_poly.pdbx_seq_one_letter_code
_entity_poly.pdbx_strand_id
1 'polypeptide(L)'
;MSTFIPSDTNCGVMNCNKTALSEPVPYQDVHVFYLDKGSEDGTLYFKKCPKCKAIYYYNFTLLSNGERISSLKTDNDVVLWFANVGYHKRLMRQLDSDILHKHSGFSNFANADNYFCEKTNIINRKPMDRIHLEKTWLFWRLTHYFDRENINLATPASFEFHYTLMNLREVCRTVFVRRWSSKSHSRYCTKDCSQLLVLDGHQKATRRVCSVKELTTPSRELGTVKVGCHRTPKRGEKNCHEHIFFQEPLTIPLVKKKRKTYNSRRKKKPIRATRFLTCRTLKSKNQQRFLHRTSGIIAAVYNCGYICALQELYGAESISQVYMFLVQIVNEFENTPTVLAYDDACHLVSFIKNAKNFERRTAARKRIDNMTIVCDKMHYKNHVDPRCRRNCSPYNHEIAKRVNTEKTENNEVKLKLVVKEPAKPDVTGNKSGSNQENPRNKSKSEKTWCLCLFETKR
;
A
#
# COMPACT_ATOMS: atom_id res chain seq x y z
N MET A 1 -13.36 28.73 -24.57
CA MET A 1 -12.62 28.50 -23.31
C MET A 1 -13.55 27.77 -22.36
N SER A 2 -13.13 26.64 -21.79
CA SER A 2 -14.01 25.83 -20.93
C SER A 2 -14.26 26.51 -19.58
N THR A 3 -15.47 26.48 -19.03
CA THR A 3 -15.80 27.12 -17.73
C THR A 3 -16.10 26.07 -16.66
N PHE A 4 -15.48 26.20 -15.49
CA PHE A 4 -15.62 25.23 -14.40
C PHE A 4 -16.22 25.91 -13.16
N ILE A 5 -17.51 25.72 -12.97
CA ILE A 5 -18.33 26.38 -11.93
C ILE A 5 -18.72 25.36 -10.85
N PRO A 6 -18.67 25.71 -9.55
CA PRO A 6 -19.20 24.86 -8.49
C PRO A 6 -20.68 24.54 -8.72
N SER A 7 -21.04 23.26 -8.70
CA SER A 7 -22.41 22.81 -8.93
C SER A 7 -23.35 23.15 -7.78
N ASP A 8 -22.82 23.43 -6.59
CA ASP A 8 -23.63 23.88 -5.45
C ASP A 8 -24.32 25.22 -5.76
N THR A 9 -25.62 25.25 -5.51
CA THR A 9 -26.44 26.47 -5.57
C THR A 9 -26.74 27.01 -4.18
N ASN A 10 -26.65 26.16 -3.14
CA ASN A 10 -26.95 26.50 -1.77
C ASN A 10 -25.77 26.16 -0.84
N CYS A 11 -25.66 26.90 0.26
CA CYS A 11 -24.67 26.62 1.30
C CYS A 11 -24.98 25.30 2.02
N GLY A 12 -24.02 24.37 1.98
CA GLY A 12 -24.05 23.08 2.68
C GLY A 12 -23.33 23.07 4.04
N VAL A 13 -22.82 24.21 4.53
CA VAL A 13 -22.16 24.27 5.85
C VAL A 13 -23.19 24.03 6.95
N MET A 14 -22.90 23.11 7.88
CA MET A 14 -23.77 22.83 9.04
C MET A 14 -24.05 24.13 9.81
N ASN A 15 -25.31 24.38 10.18
CA ASN A 15 -25.79 25.61 10.83
C ASN A 15 -25.78 26.88 9.98
N CYS A 16 -25.35 26.82 8.72
CA CYS A 16 -25.67 27.85 7.75
C CYS A 16 -27.02 27.50 7.11
N ASN A 17 -28.11 28.16 7.55
CA ASN A 17 -29.42 28.06 6.88
C ASN A 17 -29.19 28.11 5.36
N LYS A 18 -29.76 27.17 4.60
CA LYS A 18 -29.48 26.93 3.17
C LYS A 18 -29.69 28.20 2.33
N THR A 19 -28.70 29.09 2.33
CA THR A 19 -28.70 30.34 1.58
C THR A 19 -28.19 30.07 0.18
N ALA A 20 -28.80 30.73 -0.81
CA ALA A 20 -28.24 30.80 -2.15
C ALA A 20 -26.78 31.29 -2.09
N LEU A 21 -25.91 30.62 -2.84
CA LEU A 21 -24.53 31.06 -3.01
C LEU A 21 -24.48 32.26 -3.96
N SER A 22 -23.40 33.04 -3.89
CA SER A 22 -23.19 34.16 -4.81
C SER A 22 -23.13 33.70 -6.27
N GLU A 23 -23.27 34.66 -7.18
CA GLU A 23 -22.90 34.46 -8.57
C GLU A 23 -21.45 33.95 -8.69
N PRO A 24 -21.16 33.10 -9.70
CA PRO A 24 -19.81 32.61 -9.96
C PRO A 24 -18.82 33.77 -10.19
N VAL A 25 -17.70 33.75 -9.47
CA VAL A 25 -16.60 34.72 -9.63
C VAL A 25 -15.42 34.01 -10.28
N PRO A 26 -14.85 34.53 -11.40
CA PRO A 26 -13.63 34.00 -11.98
C PRO A 26 -12.49 33.98 -10.96
N TYR A 27 -11.71 32.90 -10.95
CA TYR A 27 -10.67 32.66 -9.97
C TYR A 27 -9.30 32.46 -10.59
N GLN A 28 -9.20 31.54 -11.57
CA GLN A 28 -7.92 31.09 -12.07
C GLN A 28 -8.05 30.37 -13.41
N ASP A 29 -7.08 30.57 -14.30
CA ASP A 29 -7.00 29.79 -15.53
C ASP A 29 -6.52 28.36 -15.27
N VAL A 30 -7.14 27.42 -15.98
CA VAL A 30 -6.87 25.99 -15.86
C VAL A 30 -6.63 25.39 -17.23
N HIS A 31 -5.64 24.50 -17.31
CA HIS A 31 -5.41 23.68 -18.49
C HIS A 31 -5.94 22.27 -18.24
N VAL A 32 -6.86 21.79 -19.08
CA VAL A 32 -7.54 20.50 -18.88
C VAL A 32 -7.18 19.52 -19.98
N PHE A 33 -6.72 18.34 -19.58
CA PHE A 33 -6.40 17.23 -20.47
C PHE A 33 -7.61 16.30 -20.67
N TYR A 34 -7.89 15.99 -21.93
CA TYR A 34 -8.98 15.13 -22.38
C TYR A 34 -8.44 13.95 -23.18
N LEU A 35 -9.19 12.86 -23.21
CA LEU A 35 -8.78 11.64 -23.92
C LEU A 35 -8.93 11.78 -25.44
N ASP A 36 -9.97 12.49 -25.87
CA ASP A 36 -10.48 12.55 -27.25
C ASP A 36 -10.12 13.83 -27.97
N LYS A 37 -10.12 14.96 -27.26
CA LYS A 37 -9.87 16.30 -27.83
C LYS A 37 -8.52 16.92 -27.45
N GLY A 38 -7.63 16.14 -26.83
CA GLY A 38 -6.30 16.61 -26.44
C GLY A 38 -6.32 17.44 -25.17
N SER A 39 -6.31 18.77 -25.28
CA SER A 39 -6.33 19.66 -24.11
C SER A 39 -6.94 21.01 -24.43
N GLU A 40 -7.52 21.67 -23.44
CA GLU A 40 -8.10 23.00 -23.59
C GLU A 40 -7.78 23.89 -22.40
N ASP A 41 -7.64 25.18 -22.66
CA ASP A 41 -7.65 26.19 -21.60
C ASP A 41 -9.08 26.51 -21.16
N GLY A 42 -9.21 26.81 -19.88
CA GLY A 42 -10.45 27.10 -19.21
C GLY A 42 -10.26 28.09 -18.06
N THR A 43 -11.36 28.47 -17.43
CA THR A 43 -11.38 29.34 -16.26
C THR A 43 -12.16 28.68 -15.14
N LEU A 44 -11.54 28.61 -13.97
CA LEU A 44 -12.16 28.19 -12.72
C LEU A 44 -12.93 29.33 -12.10
N TYR A 45 -14.10 29.01 -11.57
CA TYR A 45 -14.93 29.93 -10.81
C TYR A 45 -15.08 29.44 -9.37
N PHE A 46 -15.34 30.35 -8.46
CA PHE A 46 -15.84 30.03 -7.12
C PHE A 46 -17.17 30.73 -6.87
N LYS A 47 -17.93 30.24 -5.90
CA LYS A 47 -19.09 30.93 -5.32
C LYS A 47 -18.84 31.18 -3.83
N LYS A 48 -19.44 32.20 -3.26
CA LYS A 48 -19.29 32.54 -1.84
C LYS A 48 -20.63 32.50 -1.12
N CYS A 49 -20.67 31.91 0.06
CA CYS A 49 -21.84 32.01 0.92
C CYS A 49 -21.88 33.41 1.58
N PRO A 50 -22.96 34.19 1.42
CA PRO A 50 -23.05 35.53 1.99
C PRO A 50 -23.09 35.51 3.53
N LYS A 51 -23.68 34.47 4.13
CA LYS A 51 -23.82 34.30 5.58
C LYS A 51 -22.54 33.79 6.25
N CYS A 52 -22.15 32.53 6.04
CA CYS A 52 -20.99 31.93 6.71
C CYS A 52 -19.63 32.25 6.07
N LYS A 53 -19.61 32.98 4.94
CA LYS A 53 -18.40 33.34 4.18
C LYS A 53 -17.59 32.18 3.58
N ALA A 54 -18.09 30.94 3.65
CA ALA A 54 -17.47 29.80 2.98
C ALA A 54 -17.38 30.02 1.46
N ILE A 55 -16.29 29.56 0.85
CA ILE A 55 -15.99 29.68 -0.58
C ILE A 55 -16.08 28.29 -1.20
N TYR A 56 -16.95 28.14 -2.18
CA TYR A 56 -17.18 26.91 -2.92
C TYR A 56 -16.37 26.95 -4.21
N TYR A 57 -15.39 26.08 -4.34
CA TYR A 57 -14.65 25.83 -5.56
C TYR A 57 -15.22 24.60 -6.28
N TYR A 58 -14.76 24.36 -7.52
CA TYR A 58 -15.26 23.27 -8.35
C TYR A 58 -15.21 21.88 -7.67
N ASN A 59 -14.13 21.57 -6.92
CA ASN A 59 -13.92 20.26 -6.27
C ASN A 59 -13.71 20.31 -4.74
N PHE A 60 -13.83 21.48 -4.13
CA PHE A 60 -13.73 21.62 -2.68
C PHE A 60 -14.42 22.88 -2.16
N THR A 61 -14.69 22.92 -0.87
CA THR A 61 -15.21 24.09 -0.15
C THR A 61 -14.18 24.54 0.88
N LEU A 62 -13.88 25.83 0.93
CA LEU A 62 -13.06 26.48 1.95
C LEU A 62 -13.98 27.15 2.96
N LEU A 63 -13.97 26.67 4.20
CA LEU A 63 -14.73 27.24 5.31
C LEU A 63 -14.09 28.53 5.82
N SER A 64 -14.86 29.33 6.58
CA SER A 64 -14.39 30.59 7.16
C SER A 64 -13.28 30.43 8.20
N ASN A 65 -13.19 29.27 8.84
CA ASN A 65 -12.09 28.89 9.74
C ASN A 65 -10.82 28.44 8.98
N GLY A 66 -10.84 28.49 7.63
CA GLY A 66 -9.77 28.04 6.75
C GLY A 66 -9.84 26.55 6.40
N GLU A 67 -10.68 25.75 7.05
CA GLU A 67 -10.79 24.31 6.79
C GLU A 67 -11.25 24.02 5.37
N ARG A 68 -10.65 23.00 4.73
CA ARG A 68 -10.97 22.60 3.36
C ARG A 68 -11.76 21.30 3.37
N ILE A 69 -12.98 21.32 2.84
CA ILE A 69 -13.80 20.12 2.67
C ILE A 69 -13.74 19.71 1.20
N SER A 70 -13.23 18.51 0.90
CA SER A 70 -13.29 18.01 -0.48
C SER A 70 -14.75 17.79 -0.89
N SER A 71 -15.14 18.37 -2.03
CA SER A 71 -16.45 18.22 -2.65
C SER A 71 -16.29 17.63 -4.04
N LEU A 72 -15.43 16.60 -4.16
CA LEU A 72 -15.33 15.81 -5.39
C LEU A 72 -16.64 15.08 -5.59
N LYS A 73 -17.59 15.77 -6.22
CA LYS A 73 -18.84 15.18 -6.60
C LYS A 73 -18.56 14.16 -7.69
N THR A 74 -19.25 13.03 -7.59
CA THR A 74 -19.25 11.96 -8.60
C THR A 74 -19.58 12.49 -10.00
N ASP A 75 -20.30 13.60 -10.06
CA ASP A 75 -20.89 14.14 -11.28
C ASP A 75 -19.97 15.13 -12.02
N ASN A 76 -18.91 15.64 -11.38
CA ASN A 76 -17.97 16.54 -12.05
C ASN A 76 -17.14 15.81 -13.10
N ASP A 77 -17.12 16.21 -14.36
CA ASP A 77 -16.38 15.50 -15.41
C ASP A 77 -14.86 15.66 -15.34
N VAL A 78 -14.37 16.66 -14.60
CA VAL A 78 -12.93 16.98 -14.51
C VAL A 78 -12.43 16.86 -13.06
N VAL A 79 -11.30 16.16 -12.91
CA VAL A 79 -10.57 16.11 -11.63
C VAL A 79 -9.54 17.23 -11.63
N LEU A 80 -9.70 18.14 -10.68
CA LEU A 80 -8.77 19.24 -10.42
C LEU A 80 -8.10 18.98 -9.09
N TRP A 81 -6.80 18.73 -9.15
CA TRP A 81 -5.96 18.58 -7.97
C TRP A 81 -5.03 19.77 -7.79
N PHE A 82 -4.42 20.21 -8.88
CA PHE A 82 -3.59 21.41 -8.91
C PHE A 82 -4.42 22.61 -9.34
N ALA A 83 -3.99 23.79 -8.89
CA ALA A 83 -4.72 25.03 -9.09
C ALA A 83 -4.94 25.37 -10.59
N ASN A 84 -4.05 24.91 -11.47
CA ASN A 84 -4.03 25.25 -12.89
C ASN A 84 -4.03 24.04 -13.85
N VAL A 85 -4.17 22.81 -13.35
CA VAL A 85 -4.18 21.61 -14.21
C VAL A 85 -5.32 20.66 -13.82
N GLY A 86 -6.10 20.27 -14.82
CA GLY A 86 -7.20 19.31 -14.70
C GLY A 86 -7.08 18.12 -15.64
N TYR A 87 -7.75 17.03 -15.26
CA TYR A 87 -7.84 15.84 -16.08
C TYR A 87 -9.28 15.36 -16.17
N HIS A 88 -9.74 15.13 -17.38
CA HIS A 88 -11.06 14.57 -17.62
C HIS A 88 -11.16 13.16 -17.03
N LYS A 89 -12.30 12.83 -16.39
CA LYS A 89 -12.52 11.52 -15.75
C LYS A 89 -12.40 10.36 -16.73
N ARG A 90 -12.77 10.54 -18.01
CA ARG A 90 -12.56 9.49 -19.04
C ARG A 90 -11.08 9.19 -19.26
N LEU A 91 -10.22 10.21 -19.26
CA LEU A 91 -8.77 10.03 -19.36
C LEU A 91 -8.22 9.32 -18.11
N MET A 92 -8.69 9.69 -16.91
CA MET A 92 -8.32 9.01 -15.67
C MET A 92 -8.73 7.53 -15.65
N ARG A 93 -9.92 7.20 -16.17
CA ARG A 93 -10.39 5.81 -16.33
C ARG A 93 -9.57 5.02 -17.35
N GLN A 94 -9.19 5.64 -18.47
CA GLN A 94 -8.30 5.01 -19.44
C GLN A 94 -6.93 4.71 -18.82
N LEU A 95 -6.37 5.66 -18.09
CA LEU A 95 -5.11 5.47 -17.37
C LEU A 95 -5.22 4.35 -16.32
N ASP A 96 -6.32 4.28 -15.57
CA ASP A 96 -6.59 3.19 -14.61
C ASP A 96 -6.60 1.82 -15.32
N SER A 97 -7.29 1.72 -16.45
CA SER A 97 -7.31 0.53 -17.30
C SER A 97 -5.92 0.17 -17.85
N ASP A 98 -5.14 1.16 -18.26
CA ASP A 98 -3.81 0.93 -18.84
C ASP A 98 -2.78 0.50 -17.79
N ILE A 99 -2.85 1.06 -16.58
CA ILE A 99 -2.06 0.58 -15.43
C ILE A 99 -2.40 -0.88 -15.13
N LEU A 100 -3.69 -1.20 -15.16
CA LEU A 100 -4.23 -2.52 -14.84
C LEU A 100 -3.88 -3.61 -15.84
N HIS A 101 -4.20 -3.35 -17.10
CA HIS A 101 -4.23 -4.37 -18.14
C HIS A 101 -3.01 -4.32 -19.05
N LYS A 102 -2.36 -3.15 -19.16
CA LYS A 102 -1.19 -2.96 -20.02
C LYS A 102 0.11 -2.79 -19.23
N HIS A 103 0.03 -2.70 -17.89
CA HIS A 103 1.15 -2.34 -17.02
C HIS A 103 1.82 -1.02 -17.45
N SER A 104 1.04 -0.09 -18.01
CA SER A 104 1.56 1.20 -18.46
C SER A 104 1.78 2.10 -17.25
N GLY A 105 3.03 2.50 -17.01
CA GLY A 105 3.34 3.48 -15.98
C GLY A 105 2.96 4.90 -16.40
N PHE A 106 2.85 5.80 -15.43
CA PHE A 106 2.52 7.22 -15.68
C PHE A 106 3.48 7.91 -16.68
N SER A 107 4.78 7.57 -16.66
CA SER A 107 5.74 8.05 -17.66
C SER A 107 5.34 7.68 -19.08
N ASN A 108 5.03 6.41 -19.30
CA ASN A 108 4.76 5.90 -20.64
C ASN A 108 3.47 6.48 -21.18
N PHE A 109 2.45 6.60 -20.32
CA PHE A 109 1.19 7.24 -20.68
C PHE A 109 1.40 8.71 -21.07
N ALA A 110 2.05 9.50 -20.21
CA ALA A 110 2.29 10.92 -20.49
C ALA A 110 3.17 11.14 -21.73
N ASN A 111 4.21 10.33 -21.92
CA ASN A 111 5.09 10.43 -23.09
C ASN A 111 4.35 10.06 -24.38
N ALA A 112 3.52 9.01 -24.36
CA ALA A 112 2.74 8.61 -25.54
C ALA A 112 1.74 9.69 -25.94
N ASP A 113 1.04 10.26 -24.95
CA ASP A 113 0.11 11.37 -25.17
C ASP A 113 0.81 12.63 -25.70
N ASN A 114 1.94 13.01 -25.12
CA ASN A 114 2.75 14.14 -25.59
C ASN A 114 3.27 13.92 -27.03
N TYR A 115 3.78 12.72 -27.33
CA TYR A 115 4.25 12.37 -28.67
C TYR A 115 3.14 12.41 -29.71
N PHE A 116 1.96 11.89 -29.38
CA PHE A 116 0.81 11.93 -30.29
C PHE A 116 0.39 13.36 -30.61
N CYS A 117 0.37 14.24 -29.61
CA CYS A 117 0.02 15.64 -29.82
C CYS A 117 1.07 16.42 -30.62
N GLU A 118 2.36 16.13 -30.45
CA GLU A 118 3.42 16.68 -31.27
C GLU A 118 3.25 16.29 -32.75
N LYS A 119 2.89 15.04 -33.02
CA LYS A 119 2.71 14.53 -34.39
C LYS A 119 1.43 14.99 -35.09
N THR A 120 0.40 15.33 -34.33
CA THR A 120 -0.89 15.76 -34.88
C THR A 120 -0.99 17.28 -35.09
N ASN A 121 0.12 18.01 -34.91
CA ASN A 121 0.18 19.47 -35.03
C ASN A 121 -0.92 20.17 -34.20
N ILE A 122 -1.21 19.66 -33.00
CA ILE A 122 -2.03 20.38 -32.02
C ILE A 122 -1.14 21.47 -31.42
N ILE A 123 -1.00 22.58 -32.16
CA ILE A 123 -0.14 23.72 -31.82
C ILE A 123 -0.64 24.34 -30.49
N ASN A 124 0.29 24.72 -29.61
CA ASN A 124 0.06 25.38 -28.30
C ASN A 124 -0.42 24.51 -27.12
N ARG A 125 -0.34 23.17 -27.21
CA ARG A 125 -0.64 22.29 -26.06
C ARG A 125 0.49 22.32 -25.03
N LYS A 126 0.16 22.50 -23.75
CA LYS A 126 1.12 22.26 -22.67
C LYS A 126 1.39 20.76 -22.56
N PRO A 127 2.65 20.32 -22.43
CA PRO A 127 2.95 18.91 -22.26
C PRO A 127 2.33 18.39 -20.96
N MET A 128 1.79 17.17 -21.02
CA MET A 128 1.29 16.46 -19.86
C MET A 128 2.45 16.15 -18.92
N ASP A 129 2.42 16.73 -17.72
CA ASP A 129 3.39 16.45 -16.68
C ASP A 129 3.03 15.15 -15.95
N ARG A 130 3.97 14.18 -15.98
CA ARG A 130 3.80 12.88 -15.33
C ARG A 130 3.46 13.01 -13.85
N ILE A 131 4.12 13.91 -13.12
CA ILE A 131 3.97 14.00 -11.65
C ILE A 131 2.57 14.52 -11.33
N HIS A 132 2.07 15.49 -12.10
CA HIS A 132 0.71 15.98 -11.97
C HIS A 132 -0.32 14.90 -12.31
N LEU A 133 -0.10 14.12 -13.35
CA LEU A 133 -0.95 12.99 -13.74
C LEU A 133 -1.03 11.95 -12.61
N GLU A 134 0.13 11.51 -12.11
CA GLU A 134 0.25 10.52 -11.03
C GLU A 134 -0.49 10.96 -9.77
N LYS A 135 -0.25 12.20 -9.33
CA LYS A 135 -0.87 12.75 -8.12
C LYS A 135 -2.38 12.93 -8.26
N THR A 136 -2.83 13.40 -9.43
CA THR A 136 -4.27 13.62 -9.68
C THR A 136 -5.02 12.30 -9.78
N TRP A 137 -4.45 11.30 -10.48
CA TRP A 137 -5.00 9.95 -10.53
C TRP A 137 -5.10 9.34 -9.14
N LEU A 138 -4.04 9.43 -8.33
CA LEU A 138 -4.05 8.87 -6.97
C LEU A 138 -5.13 9.53 -6.11
N PHE A 139 -5.25 10.86 -6.18
CA PHE A 139 -6.28 11.59 -5.45
C PHE A 139 -7.70 11.20 -5.90
N TRP A 140 -7.94 11.14 -7.21
CA TRP A 140 -9.21 10.68 -7.78
C TRP A 140 -9.56 9.26 -7.33
N ARG A 141 -8.59 8.35 -7.32
CA ARG A 141 -8.80 6.98 -6.84
C ARG A 141 -9.11 6.91 -5.35
N LEU A 142 -8.37 7.66 -4.54
CA LEU A 142 -8.58 7.70 -3.09
C LEU A 142 -9.95 8.26 -2.74
N THR A 143 -10.36 9.34 -3.38
CA THR A 143 -11.67 9.95 -3.17
C THR A 143 -12.81 9.01 -3.57
N HIS A 144 -12.73 8.37 -4.74
CA HIS A 144 -13.70 7.34 -5.13
C HIS A 144 -13.70 6.14 -4.18
N TYR A 145 -12.53 5.74 -3.67
CA TYR A 145 -12.44 4.66 -2.69
C TYR A 145 -13.11 5.06 -1.37
N PHE A 146 -12.85 6.26 -0.86
CA PHE A 146 -13.43 6.72 0.40
C PHE A 146 -14.92 6.99 0.32
N ASP A 147 -15.40 7.56 -0.78
CA ASP A 147 -16.83 7.71 -1.05
C ASP A 147 -17.55 6.36 -1.00
N ARG A 148 -17.00 5.35 -1.68
CA ARG A 148 -17.55 3.98 -1.68
C ARG A 148 -17.56 3.33 -0.30
N GLU A 149 -16.55 3.59 0.51
CA GLU A 149 -16.42 3.02 1.86
C GLU A 149 -17.09 3.92 2.93
N ASN A 150 -17.77 4.99 2.51
CA ASN A 150 -18.42 6.00 3.36
C ASN A 150 -17.47 6.61 4.41
N ILE A 151 -16.28 6.98 3.97
CA ILE A 151 -15.22 7.56 4.80
C ILE A 151 -15.14 9.05 4.53
N ASN A 152 -15.53 9.85 5.51
CA ASN A 152 -15.37 11.29 5.45
C ASN A 152 -13.90 11.67 5.63
N LEU A 153 -13.25 12.09 4.55
CA LEU A 153 -11.95 12.75 4.66
C LEU A 153 -12.15 14.21 5.06
N ALA A 154 -11.93 14.51 6.35
CA ALA A 154 -11.61 15.86 6.74
C ALA A 154 -10.22 16.19 6.16
N THR A 155 -10.16 17.09 5.19
CA THR A 155 -8.89 17.48 4.57
C THR A 155 -8.39 18.77 5.23
N PRO A 156 -7.19 18.81 5.83
CA PRO A 156 -6.68 20.05 6.42
C PRO A 156 -6.61 21.19 5.39
N ALA A 157 -6.81 22.42 5.87
CA ALA A 157 -6.66 23.67 5.14
C ALA A 157 -5.34 23.76 4.36
N SER A 158 -4.24 23.42 5.04
CA SER A 158 -2.88 23.35 4.52
C SER A 158 -2.62 21.97 3.95
N PHE A 159 -3.21 21.70 2.79
CA PHE A 159 -3.09 20.39 2.15
C PHE A 159 -1.70 20.19 1.53
N GLU A 160 -0.74 19.71 2.31
CA GLU A 160 0.47 19.12 1.75
C GLU A 160 0.18 17.67 1.33
N PHE A 161 0.20 17.43 0.01
CA PHE A 161 -0.08 16.10 -0.57
C PHE A 161 0.69 14.96 0.12
N HIS A 162 1.95 15.19 0.50
CA HIS A 162 2.75 14.19 1.17
C HIS A 162 2.23 13.86 2.57
N TYR A 163 1.89 14.89 3.35
CA TYR A 163 1.33 14.73 4.70
C TYR A 163 -0.01 13.99 4.64
N THR A 164 -0.87 14.35 3.69
CA THR A 164 -2.14 13.65 3.49
C THR A 164 -1.92 12.18 3.15
N LEU A 165 -1.03 11.84 2.22
CA LEU A 165 -0.76 10.43 1.90
C LEU A 165 -0.26 9.65 3.11
N MET A 166 0.56 10.25 3.98
CA MET A 166 1.03 9.59 5.20
C MET A 166 -0.13 9.32 6.17
N ASN A 167 -1.05 10.26 6.35
CA ASN A 167 -2.22 10.09 7.22
C ASN A 167 -3.24 9.10 6.63
N LEU A 168 -3.42 9.13 5.31
CA LEU A 168 -4.32 8.21 4.60
C LEU A 168 -3.80 6.79 4.58
N ARG A 169 -2.49 6.57 4.73
CA ARG A 169 -1.91 5.23 4.75
C ARG A 169 -2.60 4.33 5.75
N GLU A 170 -2.74 4.78 7.00
CA GLU A 170 -3.35 3.97 8.06
C GLU A 170 -4.84 3.75 7.84
N VAL A 171 -5.54 4.76 7.31
CA VAL A 171 -6.96 4.63 6.91
C VAL A 171 -7.10 3.59 5.79
N CYS A 172 -6.40 3.76 4.67
CA CYS A 172 -6.40 2.83 3.55
C CYS A 172 -6.04 1.42 3.98
N ARG A 173 -5.02 1.26 4.83
CA ARG A 173 -4.59 -0.03 5.36
C ARG A 173 -5.68 -0.66 6.21
N THR A 174 -6.28 0.08 7.13
CA THR A 174 -7.36 -0.42 8.01
C THR A 174 -8.56 -0.87 7.19
N VAL A 175 -8.96 -0.08 6.20
CA VAL A 175 -10.13 -0.38 5.35
C VAL A 175 -9.82 -1.56 4.43
N PHE A 176 -8.61 -1.63 3.87
CA PHE A 176 -8.14 -2.78 3.12
C PHE A 176 -8.20 -4.05 3.96
N VAL A 177 -7.60 -4.04 5.15
CA VAL A 177 -7.60 -5.19 6.06
C VAL A 177 -9.02 -5.59 6.41
N ARG A 178 -9.87 -4.65 6.84
CA ARG A 178 -11.28 -4.93 7.17
C ARG A 178 -12.04 -5.54 5.99
N ARG A 179 -11.87 -5.02 4.77
CA ARG A 179 -12.55 -5.53 3.59
C ARG A 179 -12.13 -6.95 3.24
N TRP A 180 -10.82 -7.23 3.28
CA TRP A 180 -10.29 -8.50 2.80
C TRP A 180 -10.14 -9.57 3.88
N SER A 181 -10.13 -9.20 5.16
CA SER A 181 -10.07 -10.16 6.29
C SER A 181 -11.43 -10.50 6.90
N SER A 182 -12.47 -9.72 6.61
CA SER A 182 -13.81 -9.96 7.13
C SER A 182 -14.53 -11.10 6.39
N LYS A 183 -15.74 -11.42 6.86
CA LYS A 183 -16.70 -12.27 6.14
C LYS A 183 -16.99 -11.77 4.72
N SER A 184 -16.69 -10.51 4.38
CA SER A 184 -16.85 -10.01 3.01
C SER A 184 -16.01 -10.78 2.00
N HIS A 185 -14.84 -11.28 2.41
CA HIS A 185 -13.98 -12.06 1.53
C HIS A 185 -14.66 -13.37 1.06
N SER A 186 -15.49 -14.01 1.90
CA SER A 186 -16.13 -15.29 1.54
C SER A 186 -17.10 -15.16 0.37
N ARG A 187 -17.58 -13.94 0.07
CA ARG A 187 -18.40 -13.64 -1.13
C ARG A 187 -17.64 -13.82 -2.45
N TYR A 188 -16.31 -13.84 -2.38
CA TYR A 188 -15.39 -13.84 -3.52
C TYR A 188 -14.48 -15.08 -3.55
N CYS A 189 -14.73 -16.06 -2.67
CA CYS A 189 -13.88 -17.23 -2.50
C CYS A 189 -14.68 -18.55 -2.40
N THR A 190 -13.99 -19.68 -2.49
CA THR A 190 -14.53 -21.05 -2.48
C THR A 190 -14.73 -21.61 -1.05
N LYS A 191 -15.31 -22.81 -0.91
CA LYS A 191 -15.64 -23.42 0.39
C LYS A 191 -14.45 -23.66 1.35
N ASP A 192 -13.22 -23.80 0.84
CA ASP A 192 -12.02 -24.06 1.66
C ASP A 192 -11.13 -22.84 1.89
N CYS A 193 -11.74 -21.67 1.95
CA CYS A 193 -11.03 -20.41 1.99
C CYS A 193 -10.70 -19.92 3.41
N SER A 194 -9.63 -19.14 3.54
CA SER A 194 -9.17 -18.55 4.82
C SER A 194 -8.96 -19.55 5.96
N GLN A 195 -8.57 -20.78 5.64
CA GLN A 195 -8.23 -21.80 6.63
C GLN A 195 -6.78 -21.67 7.12
N LEU A 196 -5.92 -21.08 6.30
CA LEU A 196 -4.50 -20.88 6.59
C LEU A 196 -4.06 -19.51 6.09
N LEU A 197 -3.18 -18.86 6.85
CA LEU A 197 -2.54 -17.60 6.50
C LEU A 197 -1.07 -17.86 6.17
N VAL A 198 -0.58 -17.36 5.05
CA VAL A 198 0.84 -17.37 4.70
C VAL A 198 1.41 -15.96 4.89
N LEU A 199 2.54 -15.84 5.58
CA LEU A 199 3.32 -14.61 5.63
C LEU A 199 4.49 -14.73 4.66
N ASP A 200 4.61 -13.78 3.74
CA ASP A 200 5.72 -13.71 2.79
C ASP A 200 6.26 -12.29 2.66
N GLY A 201 7.59 -12.15 2.77
CA GLY A 201 8.34 -10.90 2.73
C GLY A 201 8.83 -10.49 1.34
N HIS A 202 8.43 -11.16 0.25
CA HIS A 202 9.16 -11.05 -1.02
C HIS A 202 8.77 -9.89 -1.96
N GLN A 203 7.90 -8.95 -1.55
CA GLN A 203 7.55 -7.82 -2.40
C GLN A 203 8.62 -6.71 -2.33
N LYS A 204 9.56 -6.72 -3.29
CA LYS A 204 10.73 -5.80 -3.39
C LYS A 204 10.41 -4.34 -3.72
N ALA A 205 9.25 -3.84 -3.31
CA ALA A 205 8.93 -2.42 -3.39
C ALA A 205 9.73 -1.65 -2.33
N THR A 206 10.96 -1.26 -2.68
CA THR A 206 11.85 -0.54 -1.76
C THR A 206 11.81 0.96 -2.00
N ARG A 207 11.73 1.76 -0.94
CA ARG A 207 11.88 3.21 -0.98
C ARG A 207 12.95 3.69 -0.02
N ARG A 208 13.41 4.93 -0.19
CA ARG A 208 14.32 5.56 0.77
C ARG A 208 13.60 5.87 2.08
N VAL A 209 14.30 5.67 3.19
CA VAL A 209 13.85 6.02 4.54
C VAL A 209 14.88 6.88 5.24
N CYS A 210 14.39 7.71 6.17
CA CYS A 210 15.21 8.60 6.98
C CYS A 210 16.30 7.82 7.73
N SER A 211 17.49 8.39 7.83
CA SER A 211 18.66 7.74 8.42
C SER A 211 18.62 7.55 9.94
N VAL A 212 17.69 8.18 10.67
CA VAL A 212 17.60 8.01 12.14
C VAL A 212 17.15 6.59 12.48
N LYS A 213 17.97 5.85 13.24
CA LYS A 213 17.79 4.41 13.52
C LYS A 213 17.29 4.07 14.92
N GLU A 214 17.51 4.97 15.86
CA GLU A 214 17.36 4.71 17.28
C GLU A 214 16.10 5.38 17.85
N LEU A 215 15.00 5.39 17.08
CA LEU A 215 13.73 5.86 17.60
C LEU A 215 13.15 4.79 18.52
N THR A 216 12.95 5.12 19.78
CA THR A 216 12.23 4.26 20.71
C THR A 216 10.74 4.44 20.54
N THR A 217 10.06 3.37 20.11
CA THR A 217 8.61 3.31 20.03
C THR A 217 8.07 2.40 21.13
N PRO A 218 7.13 2.87 21.97
CA PRO A 218 6.47 2.00 22.93
C PRO A 218 5.57 1.00 22.21
N SER A 219 5.69 -0.27 22.58
CA SER A 219 4.84 -1.37 22.13
C SER A 219 4.22 -2.03 23.35
N ARG A 220 2.90 -2.25 23.31
CA ARG A 220 2.20 -3.00 24.36
C ARG A 220 2.70 -4.45 24.46
N GLU A 221 3.18 -5.01 23.35
CA GLU A 221 3.59 -6.41 23.24
C GLU A 221 5.07 -6.66 23.54
N LEU A 222 5.92 -5.70 23.16
CA LEU A 222 7.38 -5.86 23.22
C LEU A 222 8.06 -4.88 24.18
N GLY A 223 7.27 -4.08 24.91
CA GLY A 223 7.79 -2.94 25.67
C GLY A 223 8.37 -1.88 24.73
N THR A 224 9.51 -1.29 25.07
CA THR A 224 10.15 -0.29 24.22
C THR A 224 10.97 -0.94 23.12
N VAL A 225 10.61 -0.70 21.86
CA VAL A 225 11.32 -1.22 20.68
C VAL A 225 12.09 -0.10 20.00
N LYS A 226 13.36 -0.34 19.69
CA LYS A 226 14.14 0.55 18.83
C LYS A 226 13.81 0.27 17.37
N VAL A 227 13.30 1.29 16.68
CA VAL A 227 12.93 1.24 15.27
C VAL A 227 13.55 2.42 14.53
N GLY A 228 13.78 2.26 13.23
CA GLY A 228 14.19 3.37 12.37
C GLY A 228 13.03 4.31 12.06
N CYS A 229 13.34 5.55 11.68
CA CYS A 229 12.36 6.48 11.17
C CYS A 229 11.78 5.94 9.85
N HIS A 230 10.47 5.73 9.82
CA HIS A 230 9.77 5.23 8.64
C HIS A 230 9.51 6.32 7.57
N ARG A 231 9.82 7.59 7.87
CA ARG A 231 9.50 8.70 6.96
C ARG A 231 10.46 8.76 5.78
N THR A 232 9.95 9.22 4.64
CA THR A 232 10.79 9.46 3.46
C THR A 232 11.69 10.67 3.71
N PRO A 233 13.00 10.60 3.38
CA PRO A 233 13.88 11.74 3.53
C PRO A 233 13.54 12.86 2.54
N LYS A 234 13.91 14.10 2.85
CA LYS A 234 13.79 15.23 1.92
C LYS A 234 14.65 14.95 0.66
N ARG A 235 14.25 15.45 -0.51
CA ARG A 235 14.99 15.23 -1.76
C ARG A 235 16.43 15.73 -1.60
N GLY A 236 17.39 14.85 -1.86
CA GLY A 236 18.83 15.13 -1.69
C GLY A 236 19.37 14.87 -0.28
N GLU A 237 18.50 14.73 0.72
CA GLU A 237 18.87 14.59 2.12
C GLU A 237 18.89 13.13 2.60
N LYS A 238 19.52 12.90 3.76
CA LYS A 238 19.47 11.60 4.47
C LYS A 238 18.31 11.54 5.48
N ASN A 239 17.85 12.69 5.98
CA ASN A 239 16.83 12.79 7.02
C ASN A 239 15.48 13.31 6.47
N CYS A 240 14.39 12.97 7.16
CA CYS A 240 13.07 13.56 6.89
C CYS A 240 12.96 14.97 7.50
N HIS A 241 11.85 15.66 7.25
CA HIS A 241 11.63 17.02 7.76
C HIS A 241 11.69 17.12 9.29
N GLU A 242 11.23 16.10 10.03
CA GLU A 242 11.31 16.08 11.50
C GLU A 242 12.72 15.83 12.02
N HIS A 243 13.55 15.14 11.25
CA HIS A 243 14.90 14.76 11.65
C HIS A 243 15.96 15.57 10.89
N ILE A 244 15.59 16.66 10.19
CA ILE A 244 16.53 17.44 9.39
C ILE A 244 17.60 18.09 10.26
N PHE A 245 17.24 18.47 11.49
CA PHE A 245 18.14 19.02 12.50
C PHE A 245 18.76 17.94 13.40
N PHE A 246 18.45 16.66 13.15
CA PHE A 246 19.09 15.56 13.87
C PHE A 246 20.53 15.43 13.36
N GLN A 247 21.44 16.15 14.01
CA GLN A 247 22.86 15.91 13.90
C GLN A 247 23.12 14.58 14.62
N GLU A 248 23.41 13.52 13.86
CA GLU A 248 24.05 12.37 14.51
C GLU A 248 25.27 12.91 15.23
N PRO A 249 25.48 12.63 16.53
CA PRO A 249 26.74 12.98 17.17
C PRO A 249 27.82 12.41 16.27
N LEU A 250 28.73 13.29 15.82
CA LEU A 250 29.89 12.96 14.98
C LEU A 250 30.76 11.98 15.76
N THR A 251 30.32 10.74 15.82
CA THR A 251 31.13 9.59 16.17
C THR A 251 31.96 9.37 14.93
N ILE A 252 33.02 10.17 14.78
CA ILE A 252 34.08 9.93 13.80
C ILE A 252 34.42 8.46 13.97
N PRO A 253 34.07 7.59 13.02
CA PRO A 253 34.42 6.21 13.17
C PRO A 253 35.93 6.22 12.94
N LEU A 254 36.69 6.06 14.03
CA LEU A 254 38.10 5.69 13.99
C LEU A 254 38.17 4.28 13.40
N VAL A 255 37.84 4.14 12.11
CA VAL A 255 38.16 2.98 11.31
C VAL A 255 39.65 3.11 10.98
N LYS A 256 40.49 2.88 11.99
CA LYS A 256 41.78 2.28 11.72
C LYS A 256 41.45 0.95 11.06
N LYS A 257 41.61 0.87 9.73
CA LYS A 257 41.64 -0.38 8.96
C LYS A 257 42.79 -1.24 9.49
N LYS A 258 42.64 -1.84 10.67
CA LYS A 258 43.44 -3.01 11.04
C LYS A 258 42.77 -4.18 10.34
N ARG A 259 43.40 -4.64 9.23
CA ARG A 259 43.27 -6.02 8.76
C ARG A 259 43.53 -6.92 9.98
N LYS A 260 42.46 -7.38 10.64
CA LYS A 260 42.57 -8.43 11.64
C LYS A 260 42.50 -9.74 10.89
N THR A 261 43.67 -10.34 10.69
CA THR A 261 43.83 -11.78 10.55
C THR A 261 42.98 -12.46 11.62
N TYR A 262 42.11 -13.35 11.17
CA TYR A 262 41.22 -14.14 11.99
C TYR A 262 42.06 -15.20 12.71
N ASN A 263 42.60 -14.87 13.88
CA ASN A 263 43.18 -15.88 14.78
C ASN A 263 42.54 -15.77 16.17
N SER A 264 41.77 -16.83 16.45
CA SER A 264 41.55 -17.53 17.71
C SER A 264 41.61 -16.77 19.05
N ARG A 265 40.61 -17.08 19.91
CA ARG A 265 40.57 -16.92 21.38
C ARG A 265 40.14 -15.53 21.90
N ARG A 266 38.85 -15.23 21.76
CA ARG A 266 38.12 -14.48 22.80
C ARG A 266 37.32 -15.48 23.64
N LYS A 267 37.75 -15.69 24.89
CA LYS A 267 36.98 -16.35 25.94
C LYS A 267 35.67 -15.57 26.13
N LYS A 268 34.59 -16.04 25.51
CA LYS A 268 33.23 -15.55 25.79
C LYS A 268 32.86 -16.03 27.19
N LYS A 269 32.55 -15.10 28.10
CA LYS A 269 31.78 -15.41 29.30
C LYS A 269 30.46 -16.09 28.84
N PRO A 270 30.02 -17.19 29.48
CA PRO A 270 28.87 -17.94 29.01
C PRO A 270 27.60 -17.12 29.29
N ILE A 271 27.13 -16.40 28.28
CA ILE A 271 25.70 -16.13 28.18
C ILE A 271 25.05 -17.51 28.08
N ARG A 272 24.20 -17.86 29.06
CA ARG A 272 23.46 -19.13 29.13
C ARG A 272 23.06 -19.56 27.72
N ALA A 273 23.61 -20.70 27.29
CA ALA A 273 23.42 -21.26 25.96
C ALA A 273 21.93 -21.56 25.75
N THR A 274 21.20 -20.58 25.23
CA THR A 274 20.03 -20.89 24.41
C THR A 274 20.59 -21.67 23.23
N ARG A 275 20.24 -22.97 23.14
CA ARG A 275 20.60 -23.84 22.01
C ARG A 275 20.35 -23.07 20.71
N PHE A 276 21.40 -22.63 20.04
CA PHE A 276 21.31 -21.98 18.75
C PHE A 276 20.67 -22.98 17.77
N LEU A 277 19.53 -22.63 17.19
CA LEU A 277 18.90 -23.44 16.14
C LEU A 277 19.89 -23.58 14.98
N THR A 278 20.20 -24.80 14.57
CA THR A 278 21.13 -25.09 13.46
C THR A 278 20.37 -25.09 12.13
N CYS A 279 19.68 -23.98 11.84
CA CYS A 279 18.94 -23.83 10.59
C CYS A 279 19.82 -23.26 9.47
N ARG A 280 19.68 -23.77 8.24
CA ARG A 280 20.41 -23.28 7.05
C ARG A 280 19.64 -22.19 6.30
N THR A 281 18.87 -21.36 6.99
CA THR A 281 18.16 -20.25 6.35
C THR A 281 19.15 -19.16 5.92
N LEU A 282 19.18 -18.86 4.62
CA LEU A 282 20.18 -18.03 3.94
C LEU A 282 20.31 -16.58 4.45
N LYS A 283 19.44 -16.12 5.36
CA LYS A 283 19.37 -14.70 5.78
C LYS A 283 20.59 -14.20 6.57
N SER A 284 21.44 -15.09 7.09
CA SER A 284 22.67 -14.70 7.83
C SER A 284 23.85 -14.25 6.94
N LYS A 285 23.80 -14.50 5.61
CA LYS A 285 24.93 -14.21 4.70
C LYS A 285 24.84 -12.85 4.00
N ASN A 286 23.67 -12.21 3.97
CA ASN A 286 23.52 -10.88 3.36
C ASN A 286 23.68 -9.80 4.43
N GLN A 287 24.92 -9.38 4.67
CA GLN A 287 25.23 -8.19 5.47
C GLN A 287 24.43 -6.98 4.97
N GLN A 288 23.72 -6.31 5.89
CA GLN A 288 23.27 -4.91 5.84
C GLN A 288 23.01 -4.37 4.43
N ARG A 289 22.00 -4.89 3.71
CA ARG A 289 21.56 -4.26 2.47
C ARG A 289 20.94 -2.91 2.80
N PHE A 290 21.68 -1.85 2.51
CA PHE A 290 21.30 -0.43 2.48
C PHE A 290 20.30 0.01 3.56
N LEU A 291 20.82 0.37 4.74
CA LEU A 291 20.06 0.87 5.91
C LEU A 291 19.19 2.13 5.64
N HIS A 292 19.31 2.73 4.45
CA HIS A 292 18.53 3.88 4.02
C HIS A 292 17.39 3.48 3.07
N ARG A 293 17.04 2.19 3.00
CA ARG A 293 15.93 1.69 2.21
C ARG A 293 15.06 0.74 3.02
N THR A 294 13.79 0.65 2.64
CA THR A 294 12.92 -0.42 3.11
C THR A 294 13.34 -1.76 2.51
N SER A 295 13.05 -2.84 3.22
CA SER A 295 13.27 -4.21 2.75
C SER A 295 12.21 -4.66 1.74
N GLY A 296 11.16 -3.88 1.55
CA GLY A 296 9.99 -4.26 0.78
C GLY A 296 8.75 -4.28 1.65
N ILE A 297 7.82 -5.16 1.29
CA ILE A 297 6.54 -5.35 1.95
C ILE A 297 6.44 -6.82 2.38
N ILE A 298 5.99 -7.04 3.61
CA ILE A 298 5.47 -8.33 4.06
C ILE A 298 3.96 -8.37 3.82
N ALA A 299 3.50 -9.44 3.19
CA ALA A 299 2.10 -9.68 2.91
C ALA A 299 1.60 -10.82 3.78
N ALA A 300 0.35 -10.70 4.22
CA ALA A 300 -0.42 -11.81 4.74
C ALA A 300 -1.41 -12.25 3.66
N VAL A 301 -1.34 -13.52 3.28
CA VAL A 301 -2.07 -14.08 2.15
C VAL A 301 -2.85 -15.30 2.62
N TYR A 302 -4.16 -15.33 2.38
CA TYR A 302 -4.93 -16.53 2.65
C TYR A 302 -4.55 -17.67 1.70
N ASN A 303 -4.82 -18.91 2.09
CA ASN A 303 -4.56 -20.11 1.27
C ASN A 303 -5.23 -20.13 -0.12
N CYS A 304 -6.19 -19.24 -0.36
CA CYS A 304 -6.83 -19.00 -1.65
C CYS A 304 -6.08 -18.01 -2.57
N GLY A 305 -5.00 -17.39 -2.09
CA GLY A 305 -4.19 -16.43 -2.84
C GLY A 305 -4.61 -14.95 -2.68
N TYR A 306 -5.60 -14.65 -1.84
CA TYR A 306 -5.98 -13.25 -1.56
C TYR A 306 -5.05 -12.63 -0.51
N ILE A 307 -4.52 -11.46 -0.83
CA ILE A 307 -3.79 -10.62 0.13
C ILE A 307 -4.80 -9.96 1.06
N CYS A 308 -4.67 -10.19 2.37
CA CYS A 308 -5.56 -9.64 3.38
C CYS A 308 -4.89 -8.63 4.32
N ALA A 309 -3.56 -8.60 4.38
CA ALA A 309 -2.83 -7.55 5.07
C ALA A 309 -1.47 -7.30 4.42
N LEU A 310 -0.97 -6.07 4.58
CA LEU A 310 0.33 -5.64 4.06
C LEU A 310 1.01 -4.75 5.09
N GLN A 311 2.30 -4.93 5.27
CA GLN A 311 3.12 -4.08 6.12
C GLN A 311 4.47 -3.83 5.45
N GLU A 312 4.90 -2.58 5.49
CA GLU A 312 6.24 -2.23 4.99
C GLU A 312 7.30 -2.69 5.99
N LEU A 313 8.37 -3.29 5.47
CA LEU A 313 9.52 -3.74 6.26
C LEU A 313 10.62 -2.70 6.23
N TYR A 314 11.10 -2.30 7.40
CA TYR A 314 12.16 -1.29 7.55
C TYR A 314 13.51 -1.96 7.84
N GLY A 315 14.55 -1.52 7.14
CA GLY A 315 15.89 -2.11 7.28
C GLY A 315 15.93 -3.51 6.67
N ALA A 316 16.03 -4.53 7.52
CA ALA A 316 16.00 -5.95 7.15
C ALA A 316 14.73 -6.59 7.71
N GLU A 317 14.15 -7.57 7.02
CA GLU A 317 13.10 -8.41 7.58
C GLU A 317 13.60 -9.05 8.89
N SER A 318 13.01 -8.66 10.02
CA SER A 318 13.37 -9.17 11.34
C SER A 318 12.21 -9.92 11.96
N ILE A 319 12.50 -10.93 12.77
CA ILE A 319 11.48 -11.69 13.51
C ILE A 319 10.62 -10.76 14.39
N SER A 320 11.19 -9.67 14.92
CA SER A 320 10.42 -8.67 15.66
C SER A 320 9.39 -7.93 14.79
N GLN A 321 9.76 -7.54 13.56
CA GLN A 321 8.83 -6.89 12.63
C GLN A 321 7.72 -7.86 12.17
N VAL A 322 8.08 -9.11 11.90
CA VAL A 322 7.12 -10.17 11.54
C VAL A 322 6.16 -10.44 12.71
N TYR A 323 6.65 -10.50 13.94
CA TYR A 323 5.80 -10.64 15.13
C TYR A 323 4.87 -9.45 15.32
N MET A 324 5.36 -8.21 15.16
CA MET A 324 4.52 -7.02 15.23
C MET A 324 3.44 -6.99 14.14
N PHE A 325 3.77 -7.43 12.93
CA PHE A 325 2.80 -7.59 11.86
C PHE A 325 1.74 -8.66 12.21
N LEU A 326 2.15 -9.77 12.82
CA LEU A 326 1.22 -10.80 13.29
C LEU A 326 0.29 -10.27 14.39
N VAL A 327 0.81 -9.49 15.35
CA VAL A 327 0.02 -8.81 16.39
C VAL A 327 -1.04 -7.91 15.76
N GLN A 328 -0.65 -7.12 14.76
CA GLN A 328 -1.55 -6.23 14.04
C GLN A 328 -2.65 -7.01 13.33
N ILE A 329 -2.30 -8.10 12.62
CA ILE A 329 -3.26 -9.00 11.97
C ILE A 329 -4.28 -9.54 12.98
N VAL A 330 -3.84 -10.09 14.11
CA VAL A 330 -4.78 -10.68 15.08
C VAL A 330 -5.64 -9.63 15.78
N ASN A 331 -5.20 -8.37 15.87
CA ASN A 331 -6.03 -7.30 16.43
C ASN A 331 -7.10 -6.80 15.45
N GLU A 332 -6.80 -6.81 14.16
CA GLU A 332 -7.69 -6.26 13.14
C GLU A 332 -8.63 -7.29 12.52
N PHE A 333 -8.25 -8.57 12.54
CA PHE A 333 -9.03 -9.63 11.91
C PHE A 333 -10.14 -10.08 12.86
N GLU A 334 -11.38 -10.00 12.37
CA GLU A 334 -12.55 -10.59 13.03
C GLU A 334 -12.33 -12.09 13.25
N ASN A 335 -11.90 -12.80 12.20
CA ASN A 335 -11.59 -14.24 12.25
C ASN A 335 -10.18 -14.47 11.69
N THR A 336 -9.20 -14.67 12.57
CA THR A 336 -7.85 -15.05 12.11
C THR A 336 -7.76 -16.56 11.96
N PRO A 337 -7.19 -17.07 10.86
CA PRO A 337 -6.91 -18.49 10.72
C PRO A 337 -6.08 -19.00 11.90
N THR A 338 -6.37 -20.22 12.36
CA THR A 338 -5.62 -20.86 13.45
C THR A 338 -4.27 -21.40 12.99
N VAL A 339 -4.01 -21.43 11.67
CA VAL A 339 -2.78 -21.94 11.07
C VAL A 339 -2.06 -20.83 10.32
N LEU A 340 -0.78 -20.67 10.62
CA LEU A 340 0.12 -19.70 10.00
C LEU A 340 1.29 -20.42 9.33
N ALA A 341 1.54 -20.15 8.05
CA ALA A 341 2.75 -20.57 7.36
C ALA A 341 3.72 -19.39 7.22
N TYR A 342 5.00 -19.61 7.48
CA TYR A 342 6.05 -18.60 7.36
C TYR A 342 7.40 -19.26 7.06
N ASP A 343 8.23 -18.64 6.21
CA ASP A 343 9.53 -19.20 5.78
C ASP A 343 10.48 -19.46 6.96
N ASP A 344 10.46 -18.61 7.98
CA ASP A 344 11.30 -18.67 9.17
C ASP A 344 10.52 -18.97 10.46
N ALA A 345 9.45 -19.78 10.32
CA ALA A 345 8.52 -20.16 11.40
C ALA A 345 9.21 -20.67 12.66
N CYS A 346 10.30 -21.44 12.55
CA CYS A 346 10.99 -22.00 13.71
C CYS A 346 11.61 -20.94 14.63
N HIS A 347 12.18 -19.88 14.05
CA HIS A 347 12.70 -18.75 14.79
C HIS A 347 11.57 -17.88 15.32
N LEU A 348 10.49 -17.69 14.57
CA LEU A 348 9.30 -16.97 15.03
C LEU A 348 8.67 -17.66 16.25
N VAL A 349 8.43 -18.98 16.20
CA VAL A 349 7.90 -19.76 17.34
C VAL A 349 8.83 -19.67 18.55
N SER A 350 10.14 -19.72 18.32
CA SER A 350 11.13 -19.60 19.40
C SER A 350 11.11 -18.20 20.03
N PHE A 351 10.99 -17.16 19.20
CA PHE A 351 10.84 -15.78 19.63
C PHE A 351 9.57 -15.59 20.45
N ILE A 352 8.43 -16.08 19.95
CA ILE A 352 7.14 -16.06 20.66
C ILE A 352 7.28 -16.76 22.02
N LYS A 353 7.84 -17.96 22.08
CA LYS A 353 8.01 -18.70 23.35
C LYS A 353 8.93 -17.99 24.34
N ASN A 354 9.99 -17.32 23.87
CA ASN A 354 10.93 -16.58 24.73
C ASN A 354 10.39 -15.21 25.15
N ALA A 355 9.49 -14.63 24.35
CA ALA A 355 8.74 -13.41 24.66
C ALA A 355 7.77 -13.56 25.86
N LYS A 356 7.72 -14.73 26.52
CA LYS A 356 6.98 -14.95 27.78
C LYS A 356 7.43 -14.06 28.95
N ASN A 357 8.57 -13.38 28.82
CA ASN A 357 9.08 -12.43 29.80
C ASN A 357 8.57 -10.98 29.61
N PHE A 358 7.78 -10.70 28.57
CA PHE A 358 7.12 -9.39 28.46
C PHE A 358 5.90 -9.35 29.40
N GLU A 359 5.83 -8.34 30.27
CA GLU A 359 4.99 -8.25 31.47
C GLU A 359 3.47 -8.32 31.26
N ARG A 360 2.94 -8.43 30.02
CA ARG A 360 1.49 -8.36 29.75
C ARG A 360 1.00 -9.41 28.76
N ARG A 361 0.09 -10.28 29.20
CA ARG A 361 -0.67 -11.20 28.33
C ARG A 361 -1.86 -10.47 27.70
N THR A 362 -1.62 -9.76 26.60
CA THR A 362 -2.68 -9.11 25.82
C THR A 362 -3.62 -10.13 25.15
N ALA A 363 -4.78 -9.67 24.68
CA ALA A 363 -5.70 -10.52 23.92
C ALA A 363 -5.07 -11.01 22.60
N ALA A 364 -4.31 -10.15 21.91
CA ALA A 364 -3.53 -10.49 20.72
C ALA A 364 -2.59 -11.65 21.00
N ARG A 365 -1.86 -11.57 22.12
CA ARG A 365 -0.90 -12.59 22.51
C ARG A 365 -1.56 -13.95 22.73
N LYS A 366 -2.69 -13.99 23.44
CA LYS A 366 -3.44 -15.23 23.65
C LYS A 366 -3.87 -15.86 22.33
N ARG A 367 -4.30 -15.06 21.35
CA ARG A 367 -4.65 -15.54 20.00
C ARG A 367 -3.45 -16.13 19.28
N ILE A 368 -2.30 -15.46 19.34
CA ILE A 368 -1.04 -15.92 18.71
C ILE A 368 -0.53 -17.21 19.36
N ASP A 369 -0.59 -17.32 20.70
CA ASP A 369 -0.15 -18.51 21.43
C ASP A 369 -0.99 -19.75 21.07
N ASN A 370 -2.25 -19.55 20.63
CA ASN A 370 -3.14 -20.61 20.18
C ASN A 370 -3.01 -20.95 18.69
N MET A 371 -2.17 -20.23 17.93
CA MET A 371 -1.94 -20.53 16.52
C MET A 371 -0.96 -21.68 16.34
N THR A 372 -1.25 -22.55 15.36
CA THR A 372 -0.26 -23.50 14.85
C THR A 372 0.58 -22.83 13.78
N ILE A 373 1.86 -22.60 14.07
CA ILE A 373 2.80 -21.96 13.16
C ILE A 373 3.70 -23.02 12.51
N VAL A 374 3.60 -23.15 11.19
CA VAL A 374 4.35 -24.10 10.37
C VAL A 374 5.31 -23.38 9.42
N CYS A 375 6.38 -24.05 9.05
CA CYS A 375 7.26 -23.60 7.98
C CYS A 375 6.52 -23.64 6.65
N ASP A 376 6.76 -22.66 5.79
CA ASP A 376 6.37 -22.76 4.38
C ASP A 376 6.97 -24.02 3.72
N LYS A 377 6.19 -24.71 2.87
CA LYS A 377 6.59 -25.97 2.23
C LYS A 377 7.80 -25.84 1.32
N MET A 378 7.91 -24.77 0.52
CA MET A 378 9.03 -24.56 -0.38
C MET A 378 10.33 -24.40 0.42
N HIS A 379 10.24 -23.69 1.54
CA HIS A 379 11.37 -23.38 2.41
C HIS A 379 11.70 -24.50 3.40
N TYR A 380 10.76 -25.39 3.72
CA TYR A 380 10.90 -26.41 4.77
C TYR A 380 12.09 -27.34 4.58
N LYS A 381 12.50 -27.65 3.34
CA LYS A 381 13.70 -28.47 3.07
C LYS A 381 14.99 -27.93 3.71
N ASN A 382 15.06 -26.62 3.94
CA ASN A 382 16.22 -25.95 4.56
C ASN A 382 16.18 -25.99 6.10
N HIS A 383 15.06 -26.40 6.69
CA HIS A 383 14.85 -26.52 8.13
C HIS A 383 15.24 -27.93 8.60
N VAL A 384 16.54 -28.10 8.85
CA VAL A 384 17.14 -29.39 9.22
C VAL A 384 17.17 -29.65 10.73
N ASP A 385 17.02 -28.63 11.56
CA ASP A 385 17.05 -28.78 13.02
C ASP A 385 15.90 -29.68 13.49
N PRO A 386 16.15 -30.69 14.35
CA PRO A 386 15.11 -31.59 14.86
C PRO A 386 13.93 -30.87 15.50
N ARG A 387 14.16 -29.72 16.14
CA ARG A 387 13.11 -28.88 16.71
C ARG A 387 12.21 -28.28 15.64
N CYS A 388 12.77 -27.85 14.51
CA CYS A 388 11.99 -27.37 13.38
C CYS A 388 11.10 -28.48 12.83
N ARG A 389 11.69 -29.67 12.63
CA ARG A 389 10.95 -30.82 12.07
C ARG A 389 9.83 -31.31 12.98
N ARG A 390 10.03 -31.25 14.29
CA ARG A 390 9.01 -31.65 15.26
C ARG A 390 7.88 -30.64 15.36
N ASN A 391 8.22 -29.35 15.47
CA ASN A 391 7.26 -28.33 15.90
C ASN A 391 6.70 -27.46 14.77
N CYS A 392 7.38 -27.37 13.63
CA CYS A 392 7.05 -26.46 12.53
C CYS A 392 6.91 -27.18 11.20
N SER A 393 6.82 -28.51 11.17
CA SER A 393 6.59 -29.26 9.93
C SER A 393 5.21 -28.93 9.36
N PRO A 394 5.12 -28.44 8.10
CA PRO A 394 3.82 -28.25 7.44
C PRO A 394 3.09 -29.59 7.22
N TYR A 395 3.83 -30.70 7.27
CA TYR A 395 3.28 -32.05 7.14
C TYR A 395 2.73 -32.62 8.44
N ASN A 396 2.82 -31.91 9.57
CA ASN A 396 2.24 -32.36 10.83
C ASN A 396 0.83 -31.81 11.07
N HIS A 397 0.33 -30.93 10.19
CA HIS A 397 -0.97 -30.26 10.37
C HIS A 397 -1.89 -30.49 9.16
N GLU A 398 -3.11 -30.97 9.40
CA GLU A 398 -4.08 -31.37 8.36
C GLU A 398 -4.35 -30.29 7.31
N ILE A 399 -4.61 -29.05 7.73
CA ILE A 399 -4.85 -27.93 6.80
C ILE A 399 -3.59 -27.63 5.96
N ALA A 400 -2.41 -27.53 6.60
CA ALA A 400 -1.17 -27.22 5.90
C ALA A 400 -0.75 -28.32 4.92
N LYS A 401 -1.06 -29.60 5.20
CA LYS A 401 -0.85 -30.69 4.24
C LYS A 401 -1.62 -30.49 2.94
N ARG A 402 -2.88 -30.07 3.01
CA ARG A 402 -3.78 -29.92 1.86
C ARG A 402 -3.56 -28.64 1.06
N VAL A 403 -3.13 -27.57 1.73
CA VAL A 403 -2.88 -26.28 1.09
C VAL A 403 -1.53 -26.29 0.38
N ASN A 404 -1.49 -25.77 -0.85
CA ASN A 404 -0.23 -25.47 -1.54
C ASN A 404 0.24 -24.07 -1.13
N THR A 405 1.13 -23.99 -0.13
CA THR A 405 1.71 -22.71 0.32
C THR A 405 2.71 -22.13 -0.68
N GLU A 406 3.24 -22.92 -1.62
CA GLU A 406 4.19 -22.45 -2.63
C GLU A 406 3.53 -21.51 -3.66
N LYS A 407 2.20 -21.61 -3.83
CA LYS A 407 1.44 -20.71 -4.71
C LYS A 407 1.54 -19.25 -4.29
N THR A 408 1.75 -18.97 -3.01
CA THR A 408 1.91 -17.59 -2.55
C THR A 408 3.26 -17.00 -2.92
N GLU A 409 4.27 -17.83 -3.18
CA GLU A 409 5.61 -17.38 -3.58
C GLU A 409 5.76 -17.26 -5.11
N ASN A 410 5.09 -18.13 -5.87
CA ASN A 410 5.23 -18.20 -7.33
C ASN A 410 4.53 -17.07 -8.11
N ASN A 411 4.18 -15.94 -7.46
CA ASN A 411 3.40 -14.84 -8.04
C ASN A 411 2.03 -15.26 -8.61
N GLU A 412 1.53 -16.47 -8.28
CA GLU A 412 0.14 -16.84 -8.49
C GLU A 412 -0.80 -16.26 -7.41
N VAL A 413 -0.25 -15.40 -6.53
CA VAL A 413 -1.01 -14.49 -5.68
C VAL A 413 -1.83 -13.59 -6.59
N LYS A 414 -3.05 -14.04 -6.80
CA LYS A 414 -4.05 -13.32 -7.53
C LYS A 414 -4.51 -12.16 -6.64
N LEU A 415 -4.03 -10.96 -6.91
CA LEU A 415 -4.95 -9.83 -6.95
C LEU A 415 -5.93 -10.10 -8.10
N LYS A 416 -6.80 -11.10 -7.92
CA LYS A 416 -7.89 -11.35 -8.84
C LYS A 416 -8.83 -10.19 -8.61
N LEU A 417 -8.74 -9.22 -9.52
CA LEU A 417 -9.86 -8.37 -9.86
C LEU A 417 -11.05 -9.28 -10.10
N VAL A 418 -11.93 -9.42 -9.11
CA VAL A 418 -13.21 -10.05 -9.34
C VAL A 418 -14.06 -9.02 -10.07
N VAL A 419 -13.89 -8.96 -11.39
CA VAL A 419 -14.92 -8.42 -12.26
C VAL A 419 -15.99 -9.49 -12.28
N LYS A 420 -16.96 -9.41 -11.35
CA LYS A 420 -18.20 -10.17 -11.55
C LYS A 420 -18.88 -9.53 -12.75
N GLU A 421 -18.77 -10.17 -13.92
CA GLU A 421 -19.75 -9.94 -14.97
C GLU A 421 -21.13 -10.15 -14.32
N PRO A 422 -22.08 -9.21 -14.49
CA PRO A 422 -23.46 -9.49 -14.09
C PRO A 422 -23.87 -10.80 -14.77
N ALA A 423 -24.56 -11.66 -14.03
CA ALA A 423 -25.12 -12.88 -14.59
C ALA A 423 -25.82 -12.51 -15.90
N LYS A 424 -25.31 -13.03 -17.02
CA LYS A 424 -25.97 -12.85 -18.30
C LYS A 424 -27.38 -13.41 -18.10
N PRO A 425 -28.45 -12.67 -18.46
CA PRO A 425 -29.76 -13.30 -18.57
C PRO A 425 -29.59 -14.51 -19.49
N ASP A 426 -30.21 -15.64 -19.12
CA ASP A 426 -30.14 -16.88 -19.88
C ASP A 426 -30.63 -16.62 -21.31
N VAL A 427 -29.67 -16.40 -22.21
CA VAL A 427 -29.90 -16.37 -23.65
C VAL A 427 -29.43 -17.73 -24.14
N THR A 428 -30.38 -18.66 -24.22
CA THR A 428 -30.24 -19.90 -24.98
C THR A 428 -30.03 -19.55 -26.44
N GLY A 429 -28.79 -19.59 -26.92
CA GLY A 429 -28.44 -19.28 -28.29
C GLY A 429 -27.15 -19.99 -28.72
N ASN A 430 -27.32 -20.98 -29.59
CA ASN A 430 -26.29 -21.82 -30.21
C ASN A 430 -25.06 -21.03 -30.69
N LYS A 431 -23.86 -21.56 -30.42
CA LYS A 431 -22.64 -21.18 -31.12
C LYS A 431 -21.86 -22.42 -31.57
N SER A 432 -21.70 -22.54 -32.88
CA SER A 432 -20.65 -23.30 -33.56
C SER A 432 -19.57 -22.33 -34.05
N GLY A 433 -18.30 -22.67 -33.88
CA GLY A 433 -17.19 -21.95 -34.52
C GLY A 433 -15.89 -22.02 -33.72
N SER A 434 -15.06 -22.99 -34.05
CA SER A 434 -13.69 -23.18 -33.56
C SER A 434 -12.71 -22.28 -34.33
N ASN A 435 -11.79 -21.62 -33.62
CA ASN A 435 -10.49 -21.24 -34.19
C ASN A 435 -9.39 -21.35 -33.14
N GLN A 436 -8.32 -22.05 -33.51
CA GLN A 436 -7.10 -22.26 -32.75
C GLN A 436 -6.14 -21.09 -32.95
N GLU A 437 -5.58 -20.55 -31.87
CA GLU A 437 -4.42 -19.65 -31.93
C GLU A 437 -3.24 -20.19 -31.12
N ASN A 438 -2.05 -19.89 -31.64
CA ASN A 438 -0.75 -20.48 -31.38
C ASN A 438 0.06 -19.57 -30.42
N PRO A 439 0.75 -20.06 -29.37
CA PRO A 439 1.44 -19.18 -28.44
C PRO A 439 2.95 -19.18 -28.67
N ARG A 440 3.55 -18.04 -29.06
CA ARG A 440 4.99 -17.78 -28.85
C ARG A 440 5.32 -16.30 -29.02
N ASN A 441 5.49 -15.59 -27.90
CA ASN A 441 6.62 -14.69 -27.67
C ASN A 441 6.54 -14.09 -26.25
N LYS A 442 7.50 -14.44 -25.39
CA LYS A 442 7.70 -13.82 -24.08
C LYS A 442 8.87 -12.84 -24.19
N SER A 443 8.57 -11.55 -24.35
CA SER A 443 9.55 -10.49 -24.07
C SER A 443 9.59 -10.24 -22.55
N LYS A 444 10.80 -10.01 -22.02
CA LYS A 444 11.02 -9.66 -20.62
C LYS A 444 10.66 -8.18 -20.43
N SER A 445 9.54 -7.89 -19.77
CA SER A 445 9.20 -6.54 -19.31
C SER A 445 9.65 -6.31 -17.86
N GLU A 446 10.22 -5.14 -17.60
CA GLU A 446 10.48 -4.63 -16.25
C GLU A 446 9.15 -4.38 -15.54
N LYS A 447 8.95 -5.02 -14.38
CA LYS A 447 7.70 -4.95 -13.63
C LYS A 447 7.76 -3.89 -12.54
N THR A 448 7.13 -2.75 -12.81
CA THR A 448 6.77 -1.75 -11.80
C THR A 448 5.41 -2.13 -11.22
N TRP A 449 5.33 -2.41 -9.92
CA TRP A 449 4.05 -2.75 -9.26
C TRP A 449 3.55 -1.53 -8.47
N CYS A 450 2.42 -0.98 -8.90
CA CYS A 450 1.61 -0.09 -8.05
C CYS A 450 0.67 -0.96 -7.22
N LEU A 451 0.69 -0.75 -5.90
CA LEU A 451 -0.28 -1.35 -4.99
C LEU A 451 -1.63 -0.69 -5.25
N CYS A 452 -2.52 -1.39 -5.91
CA CYS A 452 -3.78 -0.82 -6.30
C CYS A 452 -4.94 -1.60 -5.67
N LEU A 453 -5.76 -0.86 -4.94
CA LEU A 453 -7.01 -1.29 -4.35
C LEU A 453 -8.03 -1.43 -5.49
N PHE A 454 -8.34 -2.66 -5.89
CA PHE A 454 -9.09 -2.90 -7.13
C PHE A 454 -10.36 -3.73 -6.92
N GLU A 455 -11.47 -3.14 -7.36
CA GLU A 455 -12.70 -3.79 -7.82
C GLU A 455 -13.29 -2.82 -8.86
N THR A 456 -13.34 -3.21 -10.13
CA THR A 456 -14.02 -2.44 -11.19
C THR A 456 -15.52 -2.70 -11.06
N LYS A 457 -16.34 -1.65 -10.90
CA LYS A 457 -17.80 -1.77 -10.99
C LYS A 457 -18.26 -1.38 -12.40
N ARG A 458 -19.01 -2.34 -12.97
CA ARG A 458 -20.13 -2.29 -13.94
C ARG A 458 -20.04 -1.34 -15.12
#